data_AF-A0A7V9HXR4-F1
#
_entry.id   AF-A0A7V9HXR4-F1
#
_cell.length_a   1.000
_cell.length_b   1.000
_cell.length_c   1.000
_cell.angle_alpha   90.00
_cell.angle_beta   90.00
_cell.angle_gamma   90.00
#
_symmetry.space_group_name_H-M   'P 1'
#
loop_
_entity.id
_entity.type
_entity.pdbx_description
1 polymer ?
#
loop_
_entity_poly.entity_id
_entity_poly.type
_entity_poly.pdbx_seq_one_letter_code
_entity_poly.pdbx_strand_id
1 'polypeptide(L)'
;MLYMANEAMDKNYLTVLQAARYVGVSAQTLRRWDAEGKLKSVRHPGNDYRYYKRSDLERLRLDYTRAQQINPGQFFSGSVADIETNDRLREPQRAAHKAVREHFEGAKNSAIIQIPVGCGKTGIIATLPFGISTGRVLIIAPNTTIRKGIAEALEVGNPKFFLGKTKVLASFSEGPFAAVLDGPDANIHDCTESQYVVTNIQQLASSADRWLPQFPP
;
A
#
# COMPACT_ATOMS: atom_id res chain seq x y z
N MET A 1 -25.98 -20.29 -35.45
CA MET A 1 -25.40 -21.06 -34.31
C MET A 1 -24.07 -20.50 -33.81
N LEU A 2 -23.23 -19.86 -34.65
CA LEU A 2 -21.92 -19.30 -34.22
C LEU A 2 -22.01 -17.98 -33.41
N TYR A 3 -23.09 -17.20 -33.56
CA TYR A 3 -23.26 -15.91 -32.86
C TYR A 3 -23.67 -16.03 -31.38
N MET A 4 -24.35 -17.12 -31.00
CA MET A 4 -24.85 -17.29 -29.61
C MET A 4 -23.76 -17.81 -28.65
N ALA A 5 -22.64 -18.33 -29.17
CA ALA A 5 -21.51 -18.79 -28.36
C ALA A 5 -20.56 -17.65 -27.93
N ASN A 6 -20.50 -16.55 -28.70
CA ASN A 6 -19.67 -15.39 -28.38
C ASN A 6 -20.28 -14.53 -27.25
N GLU A 7 -21.60 -14.38 -27.18
CA GLU A 7 -22.25 -13.60 -26.11
C GLU A 7 -22.20 -14.27 -24.72
N ALA A 8 -22.17 -15.60 -24.67
CA ALA A 8 -22.09 -16.34 -23.42
C ALA A 8 -20.67 -16.37 -22.83
N MET A 9 -19.65 -16.27 -23.68
CA MET A 9 -18.24 -16.19 -23.25
C MET A 9 -17.88 -14.77 -22.75
N ASP A 10 -18.57 -13.74 -23.22
CA ASP A 10 -18.28 -12.33 -22.86
C ASP A 10 -18.79 -11.92 -21.45
N LYS A 11 -19.82 -12.61 -20.91
CA LYS A 11 -20.38 -12.26 -19.59
C LYS A 11 -19.55 -12.73 -18.39
N ASN A 12 -18.74 -13.78 -18.59
CA ASN A 12 -17.97 -14.43 -17.51
C ASN A 12 -16.49 -14.03 -17.49
N TYR A 13 -16.03 -13.30 -18.50
CA TYR A 13 -14.65 -12.88 -18.64
C TYR A 13 -14.59 -11.36 -18.71
N LEU A 14 -13.74 -10.78 -17.89
CA LEU A 14 -13.59 -9.33 -17.78
C LEU A 14 -12.21 -8.93 -18.28
N THR A 15 -12.13 -7.88 -19.10
CA THR A 15 -10.85 -7.25 -19.43
C THR A 15 -10.18 -6.71 -18.17
N VAL A 16 -8.87 -6.43 -18.20
CA VAL A 16 -8.12 -5.86 -17.04
C VAL A 16 -8.88 -4.70 -16.38
N LEU A 17 -9.42 -3.77 -17.19
CA LEU A 17 -10.11 -2.59 -16.66
C LEU A 17 -11.47 -2.94 -16.03
N GLN A 18 -12.23 -3.83 -16.65
CA GLN A 18 -13.52 -4.28 -16.10
C GLN A 18 -13.30 -5.14 -14.85
N ALA A 19 -12.29 -5.99 -14.85
CA ALA A 19 -11.91 -6.83 -13.71
C ALA A 19 -11.49 -5.97 -12.51
N ALA A 20 -10.70 -4.91 -12.78
CA ALA A 20 -10.24 -3.97 -11.77
C ALA A 20 -11.43 -3.27 -11.10
N ARG A 21 -12.34 -2.73 -11.91
CA ARG A 21 -13.60 -2.14 -11.43
C ARG A 21 -14.49 -3.13 -10.69
N TYR A 22 -14.53 -4.38 -11.14
CA TYR A 22 -15.37 -5.41 -10.53
C TYR A 22 -14.90 -5.81 -9.13
N VAL A 23 -13.58 -5.91 -8.93
CA VAL A 23 -12.95 -6.24 -7.65
C VAL A 23 -12.87 -5.03 -6.72
N GLY A 24 -12.78 -3.82 -7.28
CA GLY A 24 -12.59 -2.58 -6.53
C GLY A 24 -11.11 -2.19 -6.37
N VAL A 25 -10.22 -2.69 -7.23
CA VAL A 25 -8.77 -2.40 -7.20
C VAL A 25 -8.33 -1.66 -8.47
N SER A 26 -7.09 -1.15 -8.51
CA SER A 26 -6.54 -0.62 -9.77
C SER A 26 -6.23 -1.71 -10.80
N ALA A 27 -6.24 -1.30 -12.09
CA ALA A 27 -5.77 -2.14 -13.18
C ALA A 27 -4.29 -2.55 -13.01
N GLN A 28 -3.48 -1.73 -12.33
CA GLN A 28 -2.08 -2.03 -12.06
C GLN A 28 -1.93 -3.08 -10.95
N THR A 29 -2.71 -2.98 -9.86
CA THR A 29 -2.80 -4.00 -8.82
C THR A 29 -3.21 -5.35 -9.40
N LEU A 30 -4.18 -5.34 -10.32
CA LEU A 30 -4.65 -6.55 -10.99
C LEU A 30 -3.59 -7.15 -11.93
N ARG A 31 -2.81 -6.30 -12.64
CA ARG A 31 -1.65 -6.73 -13.44
C ARG A 31 -0.52 -7.29 -12.58
N ARG A 32 -0.28 -6.72 -11.40
CA ARG A 32 0.72 -7.22 -10.44
C ARG A 32 0.33 -8.61 -9.94
N TRP A 33 -0.94 -8.80 -9.55
CA TRP A 33 -1.44 -10.13 -9.16
C TRP A 33 -1.34 -11.16 -10.28
N ASP A 34 -1.50 -10.76 -11.54
CA ASP A 34 -1.29 -11.62 -12.70
C ASP A 34 0.19 -11.95 -12.94
N ALA A 35 1.09 -10.97 -12.78
CA ALA A 35 2.53 -11.21 -12.86
C ALA A 35 3.04 -12.13 -11.72
N GLU A 36 2.46 -12.02 -10.53
CA GLU A 36 2.78 -12.82 -9.35
C GLU A 36 2.06 -14.17 -9.31
N GLY A 37 1.16 -14.44 -10.28
CA GLY A 37 0.39 -15.69 -10.35
C GLY A 37 -0.77 -15.80 -9.35
N LYS A 38 -1.03 -14.76 -8.56
CA LYS A 38 -2.17 -14.65 -7.64
C LYS A 38 -3.52 -14.61 -8.37
N LEU A 39 -3.54 -14.06 -9.58
CA LEU A 39 -4.72 -14.00 -10.45
C LEU A 39 -4.33 -14.32 -11.90
N LYS A 40 -4.64 -15.51 -12.39
CA LYS A 40 -4.17 -15.95 -13.71
C LYS A 40 -5.06 -15.42 -14.82
N SER A 41 -4.49 -14.63 -15.74
CA SER A 41 -5.19 -14.21 -16.96
C SER A 41 -5.35 -15.34 -17.97
N VAL A 42 -6.41 -15.26 -18.77
CA VAL A 42 -6.63 -16.08 -19.97
C VAL A 42 -6.53 -15.16 -21.19
N ARG A 43 -5.80 -15.59 -22.23
CA ARG A 43 -5.69 -14.82 -23.47
C ARG A 43 -6.84 -15.16 -24.41
N HIS A 44 -7.47 -14.14 -24.98
CA HIS A 44 -8.59 -14.36 -25.91
C HIS A 44 -8.08 -14.82 -27.28
N PRO A 45 -8.63 -15.92 -27.85
CA PRO A 45 -8.31 -16.34 -29.19
C PRO A 45 -8.91 -15.34 -30.18
N GLY A 46 -8.08 -14.45 -30.73
CA GLY A 46 -8.49 -13.49 -31.76
C GLY A 46 -7.93 -12.07 -31.61
N ASN A 47 -7.59 -11.64 -30.40
CA ASN A 47 -6.99 -10.31 -30.18
C ASN A 47 -5.83 -10.29 -29.15
N ASP A 48 -5.45 -11.45 -28.60
CA ASP A 48 -4.36 -11.64 -27.62
C ASP A 48 -4.49 -10.79 -26.34
N TYR A 49 -5.63 -10.14 -26.10
CA TYR A 49 -5.89 -9.38 -24.88
C TYR A 49 -6.05 -10.32 -23.68
N ARG A 50 -5.67 -9.80 -22.50
CA ARG A 50 -5.82 -10.48 -21.22
C ARG A 50 -7.23 -10.32 -20.67
N TYR A 51 -7.87 -11.44 -20.37
CA TYR A 51 -9.16 -11.53 -19.70
C TYR A 51 -9.04 -12.29 -18.40
N TYR A 52 -9.93 -12.01 -17.46
CA TYR A 52 -9.99 -12.60 -16.14
C TYR A 52 -11.36 -13.22 -15.92
N LYS A 53 -11.41 -14.46 -15.42
CA LYS A 53 -12.67 -15.11 -15.09
C LYS A 53 -13.31 -14.42 -13.91
N ARG A 54 -14.60 -14.12 -14.02
CA ARG A 54 -15.39 -13.48 -12.97
C ARG A 54 -15.39 -14.26 -11.66
N SER A 55 -15.40 -15.60 -11.72
CA SER A 55 -15.30 -16.48 -10.55
C SER A 55 -14.01 -16.28 -9.75
N ASP A 56 -12.89 -16.10 -10.44
CA ASP A 56 -11.58 -15.94 -9.82
C ASP A 56 -11.47 -14.56 -9.17
N LEU A 57 -12.10 -13.56 -9.79
CA LEU A 57 -12.22 -12.20 -9.29
C LEU A 57 -13.18 -12.09 -8.10
N GLU A 58 -14.25 -12.89 -8.05
CA GLU A 58 -15.25 -12.83 -6.99
C GLU A 58 -14.67 -13.23 -5.62
N ARG A 59 -13.80 -14.24 -5.60
CA ARG A 59 -13.04 -14.60 -4.39
C ARG A 59 -12.16 -13.46 -3.92
N LEU A 60 -11.39 -12.86 -4.84
CA LEU A 60 -10.53 -11.73 -4.52
C LEU A 60 -11.33 -10.51 -4.06
N ARG A 61 -12.49 -10.25 -4.66
CA ARG A 61 -13.40 -9.17 -4.26
C ARG A 61 -13.92 -9.37 -2.84
N LEU A 62 -14.30 -10.58 -2.45
CA LEU A 62 -14.77 -10.87 -1.10
C LEU A 62 -13.67 -10.70 -0.06
N ASP A 63 -12.47 -11.20 -0.36
CA ASP A 63 -11.28 -11.00 0.48
C ASP A 63 -10.95 -9.49 0.59
N TYR A 64 -11.10 -8.76 -0.52
CA TYR A 64 -10.86 -7.33 -0.57
C TYR A 64 -11.89 -6.49 0.18
N THR A 65 -13.17 -6.85 0.05
CA THR A 65 -14.25 -6.17 0.77
C THR A 65 -14.12 -6.37 2.28
N ARG A 66 -13.65 -7.55 2.72
CA ARG A 66 -13.29 -7.79 4.13
C ARG A 66 -12.08 -6.96 4.57
N ALA A 67 -11.07 -6.85 3.71
CA ALA A 67 -9.93 -5.97 3.96
C ALA A 67 -10.32 -4.48 4.01
N GLN A 68 -11.34 -4.04 3.27
CA GLN A 68 -11.90 -2.68 3.40
C GLN A 68 -12.73 -2.47 4.67
N GLN A 69 -13.34 -3.53 5.22
CA GLN A 69 -14.02 -3.48 6.52
C GLN A 69 -13.03 -3.38 7.69
N ILE A 70 -11.80 -3.86 7.51
CA ILE A 70 -10.65 -3.48 8.34
C ILE A 70 -10.28 -2.06 7.93
N ASN A 71 -10.79 -1.06 8.66
CA ASN A 71 -10.45 0.33 8.41
C ASN A 71 -8.91 0.47 8.33
N PRO A 72 -8.30 0.88 7.19
CA PRO A 72 -6.85 1.00 7.09
C PRO A 72 -6.29 1.97 8.13
N GLY A 73 -7.11 2.87 8.70
CA GLY A 73 -6.71 3.73 9.79
C GLY A 73 -6.36 3.01 11.10
N GLN A 74 -7.05 1.92 11.44
CA GLN A 74 -6.79 1.23 12.71
C GLN A 74 -5.66 0.19 12.63
N PHE A 75 -5.10 -0.06 11.44
CA PHE A 75 -4.06 -1.07 11.29
C PHE A 75 -2.87 -0.83 12.23
N PHE A 76 -2.36 0.40 12.28
CA PHE A 76 -1.17 0.71 13.07
C PHE A 76 -1.41 0.70 14.58
N SER A 77 -2.61 1.08 15.02
CA SER A 77 -2.99 1.07 16.44
C SER A 77 -3.45 -0.31 16.93
N GLY A 78 -4.02 -1.13 16.05
CA GLY A 78 -4.46 -2.50 16.36
C GLY A 78 -3.40 -3.58 16.17
N SER A 79 -2.31 -3.29 15.46
CA SER A 79 -1.21 -4.25 15.24
C SER A 79 -0.27 -4.32 16.43
N VAL A 80 0.01 -5.54 16.91
CA VAL A 80 1.07 -5.78 17.90
C VAL A 80 2.42 -5.83 17.19
N ALA A 81 3.14 -4.71 17.17
CA ALA A 81 4.41 -4.56 16.48
C ALA A 81 5.62 -4.69 17.44
N ASP A 82 6.57 -5.57 17.11
CA ASP A 82 7.84 -5.71 17.83
C ASP A 82 8.85 -4.67 17.32
N ILE A 83 9.00 -3.57 18.05
CA ILE A 83 9.85 -2.43 17.67
C ILE A 83 10.85 -2.08 18.78
N GLU A 84 10.39 -1.63 19.94
CA GLU A 84 11.26 -1.03 20.97
C GLU A 84 12.23 -2.04 21.61
N THR A 85 11.91 -3.33 21.54
CA THR A 85 12.71 -4.46 22.04
C THR A 85 13.33 -5.31 20.93
N ASN A 86 13.10 -4.96 19.67
CA ASN A 86 13.45 -5.81 18.54
C ASN A 86 14.95 -5.73 18.20
N ASP A 87 15.72 -6.79 18.41
CA ASP A 87 17.16 -6.83 18.12
C ASP A 87 17.55 -6.78 16.64
N ARG A 88 16.57 -6.89 15.73
CA ARG A 88 16.79 -6.66 14.30
C ARG A 88 16.75 -5.17 13.93
N LEU A 89 16.27 -4.32 14.83
CA LEU A 89 16.31 -2.86 14.68
C LEU A 89 17.54 -2.28 15.35
N ARG A 90 18.12 -1.26 14.72
CA ARG A 90 19.27 -0.55 15.28
C ARG A 90 18.82 0.28 16.48
N GLU A 91 19.70 0.47 17.46
CA GLU A 91 19.41 1.27 18.65
C GLU A 91 18.79 2.65 18.33
N PRO A 92 19.31 3.44 17.36
CA PRO A 92 18.70 4.72 17.02
C PRO A 92 17.27 4.62 16.47
N GLN A 93 16.91 3.49 15.86
CA GLN A 93 15.56 3.27 15.32
C GLN A 93 14.58 2.96 16.46
N ARG A 94 14.99 2.12 17.41
CA ARG A 94 14.20 1.78 18.60
C ARG A 94 14.00 2.98 19.51
N ALA A 95 15.08 3.71 19.79
CA ALA A 95 15.04 4.91 20.62
C ALA A 95 14.18 6.01 19.98
N ALA A 96 14.28 6.21 18.66
CA ALA A 96 13.44 7.18 17.95
C ALA A 96 11.95 6.82 18.02
N HIS A 97 11.60 5.55 17.81
CA HIS A 97 10.21 5.11 17.94
C HIS A 97 9.66 5.38 19.34
N LYS A 98 10.39 4.95 20.37
CA LYS A 98 10.01 5.15 21.77
C LYS A 98 9.80 6.62 22.10
N ALA A 99 10.77 7.47 21.77
CA ALA A 99 10.69 8.90 22.06
C ALA A 99 9.49 9.57 21.38
N VAL A 100 9.15 9.17 20.15
CA VAL A 100 8.02 9.75 19.42
C VAL A 100 6.68 9.21 19.93
N ARG A 101 6.61 7.92 20.30
CA ARG A 101 5.42 7.34 20.95
C ARG A 101 5.13 8.07 22.26
N GLU A 102 6.12 8.19 23.14
CA GLU A 102 5.99 8.89 24.44
C GLU A 102 5.59 10.37 24.24
N HIS A 103 6.13 11.05 23.23
CA HIS A 103 5.72 12.41 22.89
C HIS A 103 4.24 12.49 22.51
N PHE A 104 3.76 11.62 21.62
CA PHE A 104 2.38 11.65 21.14
C PHE A 104 1.35 11.03 22.09
N GLU A 105 1.79 10.30 23.12
CA GLU A 105 0.95 9.92 24.27
C GLU A 105 0.56 11.15 25.11
N GLY A 106 1.49 12.10 25.28
CA GLY A 106 1.30 13.30 26.10
C GLY A 106 0.89 14.57 25.34
N ALA A 107 1.12 14.63 24.03
CA ALA A 107 0.93 15.83 23.23
C ALA A 107 0.42 15.54 21.81
N LYS A 108 -0.27 16.53 21.21
CA LYS A 108 -0.78 16.43 19.82
C LYS A 108 -0.07 17.39 18.85
N ASN A 109 0.95 18.11 19.32
CA ASN A 109 1.70 19.04 18.50
C ASN A 109 2.73 18.31 17.63
N SER A 110 3.04 18.91 16.48
CA SER A 110 4.06 18.41 15.56
C SER A 110 5.43 18.25 16.24
N ALA A 111 6.17 17.22 15.86
CA ALA A 111 7.51 16.94 16.36
C ALA A 111 8.56 16.95 15.23
N ILE A 112 9.79 17.32 15.56
CA ILE A 112 10.96 17.22 14.68
C ILE A 112 11.88 16.14 15.22
N ILE A 113 12.19 15.15 14.41
CA ILE A 113 13.09 14.05 14.79
C ILE A 113 14.47 14.31 14.18
N GLN A 114 15.47 14.56 15.01
CA GLN A 114 16.85 14.73 14.58
C GLN A 114 17.60 13.38 14.67
N ILE A 115 17.95 12.81 13.52
CA ILE A 115 18.68 11.54 13.43
C ILE A 115 19.98 11.77 12.65
N PRO A 116 21.12 11.17 13.03
CA PRO A 116 22.35 11.23 12.24
C PRO A 116 22.23 10.53 10.87
N VAL A 117 23.13 10.86 9.95
CA VAL A 117 23.23 10.15 8.66
C VAL A 117 23.65 8.69 8.88
N GLY A 118 23.20 7.78 8.00
CA GLY A 118 23.55 6.35 8.10
C GLY A 118 22.79 5.54 9.17
N CYS A 119 22.01 6.16 10.05
CA CYS A 119 21.25 5.46 11.10
C CYS A 119 20.01 4.68 10.61
N GLY A 120 19.75 4.65 9.30
CA GLY A 120 18.61 3.91 8.74
C GLY A 120 17.27 4.61 8.92
N LYS A 121 17.20 5.89 8.55
CA LYS A 121 15.98 6.74 8.64
C LYS A 121 14.75 6.11 8.00
N THR A 122 14.92 5.41 6.88
CA THR A 122 13.83 4.68 6.21
C THR A 122 13.18 3.65 7.14
N GLY A 123 13.97 3.02 8.00
CA GLY A 123 13.44 2.10 9.00
C GLY A 123 12.57 2.80 10.03
N ILE A 124 12.97 3.99 10.49
CA ILE A 124 12.15 4.83 11.38
C ILE A 124 10.85 5.20 10.67
N ILE A 125 10.90 5.69 9.43
CA ILE A 125 9.71 6.03 8.64
C ILE A 125 8.76 4.82 8.55
N ALA A 126 9.30 3.62 8.35
CA ALA A 126 8.52 2.40 8.27
C ALA A 126 7.92 1.98 9.63
N THR A 127 8.64 2.10 10.74
CA THR A 127 8.15 1.62 12.04
C THR A 127 7.34 2.66 12.81
N LEU A 128 7.55 3.95 12.58
CA LEU A 128 6.98 5.04 13.38
C LEU A 128 5.46 5.00 13.53
N PRO A 129 4.66 4.63 12.51
CA PRO A 129 3.21 4.68 12.67
C PRO A 129 2.64 3.71 13.70
N PHE A 130 3.31 2.57 13.93
CA PHE A 130 2.79 1.52 14.81
C PHE A 130 2.65 2.01 16.26
N GLY A 131 1.47 1.83 16.85
CA GLY A 131 1.18 2.34 18.19
C GLY A 131 1.07 3.87 18.31
N ILE A 132 1.20 4.62 17.20
CA ILE A 132 1.11 6.09 17.18
C ILE A 132 -0.04 6.57 16.29
N SER A 133 -0.15 6.05 15.07
CA SER A 133 -1.15 6.48 14.10
C SER A 133 -2.49 5.78 14.31
N THR A 134 -3.57 6.56 14.34
CA THR A 134 -4.97 6.08 14.30
C THR A 134 -5.55 6.09 12.87
N GLY A 135 -4.75 6.53 11.91
CA GLY A 135 -5.10 6.72 10.51
C GLY A 135 -4.04 6.18 9.57
N ARG A 136 -4.25 6.44 8.28
CA ARG A 136 -3.23 6.24 7.24
C ARG A 136 -2.11 7.26 7.41
N VAL A 137 -0.94 6.94 6.86
CA VAL A 137 0.24 7.80 6.94
C VAL A 137 0.66 8.27 5.56
N LEU A 138 0.70 9.59 5.38
CA LEU A 138 1.27 10.25 4.21
C LEU A 138 2.77 10.51 4.44
N ILE A 139 3.61 9.95 3.59
CA ILE A 139 5.06 10.16 3.60
C ILE A 139 5.43 11.05 2.42
N ILE A 140 6.01 12.22 2.71
CA ILE A 140 6.44 13.18 1.69
C ILE A 140 7.96 13.17 1.60
N ALA A 141 8.49 12.65 0.50
CA ALA A 141 9.91 12.66 0.20
C ALA A 141 10.35 13.98 -0.49
N PRO A 142 11.62 14.39 -0.37
CA PRO A 142 12.10 15.62 -1.01
C PRO A 142 12.34 15.47 -2.52
N ASN A 143 12.48 14.24 -3.03
CA ASN A 143 12.68 13.95 -4.44
C ASN A 143 12.22 12.52 -4.80
N THR A 144 12.18 12.22 -6.10
CA THR A 144 11.74 10.94 -6.66
C THR A 144 12.63 9.76 -6.26
N THR A 145 13.95 9.97 -6.13
CA THR A 145 14.90 8.91 -5.74
C THR A 145 14.65 8.44 -4.31
N ILE A 146 14.52 9.35 -3.37
CA ILE A 146 14.23 9.03 -1.96
C ILE A 146 12.83 8.44 -1.83
N ARG A 147 11.85 8.99 -2.55
CA ARG A 147 10.49 8.44 -2.62
C ARG A 147 10.51 6.97 -3.03
N LYS A 148 11.22 6.63 -4.12
CA LYS A 148 11.35 5.25 -4.61
C LYS A 148 11.97 4.34 -3.55
N GLY A 149 13.04 4.80 -2.90
CA GLY A 149 13.69 4.02 -1.83
C GLY A 149 12.79 3.76 -0.63
N ILE A 150 11.94 4.72 -0.25
CA ILE A 150 10.93 4.53 0.81
C ILE A 150 9.86 3.54 0.36
N ALA A 151 9.32 3.69 -0.85
CA ALA A 151 8.30 2.79 -1.38
C ALA A 151 8.79 1.32 -1.44
N GLU A 152 10.00 1.09 -1.94
CA GLU A 152 10.62 -0.24 -1.99
C GLU A 152 10.81 -0.85 -0.59
N ALA A 153 11.05 -0.01 0.43
CA ALA A 153 11.20 -0.47 1.82
C ALA A 153 9.86 -0.83 2.49
N LEU A 154 8.74 -0.34 1.96
CA LEU A 154 7.39 -0.61 2.49
C LEU A 154 6.63 -1.66 1.69
N GLU A 155 7.09 -2.02 0.51
CA GLU A 155 6.40 -2.95 -0.38
C GLU A 155 6.65 -4.42 0.00
N VAL A 156 5.58 -5.12 0.39
CA VAL A 156 5.61 -6.56 0.64
C VAL A 156 6.06 -7.30 -0.62
N GLY A 157 6.97 -8.27 -0.45
CA GLY A 157 7.54 -9.04 -1.57
C GLY A 157 8.74 -8.37 -2.23
N ASN A 158 9.00 -7.09 -1.98
CA ASN A 158 10.20 -6.41 -2.46
C ASN A 158 11.45 -6.93 -1.71
N PRO A 159 12.59 -7.19 -2.39
CA PRO A 159 13.82 -7.59 -1.72
C PRO A 159 14.33 -6.58 -0.68
N LYS A 160 13.87 -5.33 -0.71
CA LYS A 160 14.20 -4.28 0.27
C LYS A 160 13.16 -4.10 1.37
N PHE A 161 12.10 -4.89 1.38
CA PHE A 161 11.00 -4.79 2.34
C PHE A 161 11.51 -4.80 3.79
N PHE A 162 11.45 -3.64 4.43
CA PHE A 162 12.11 -3.40 5.72
C PHE A 162 11.40 -4.12 6.84
N LEU A 163 10.07 -3.94 6.96
CA LEU A 163 9.27 -4.52 8.05
C LEU A 163 9.37 -6.06 8.06
N GLY A 164 9.39 -6.69 6.89
CA GLY A 164 9.58 -8.13 6.77
C GLY A 164 10.97 -8.60 7.19
N LYS A 165 12.02 -7.87 6.81
CA LYS A 165 13.41 -8.19 7.22
C LYS A 165 13.62 -8.07 8.72
N THR A 166 13.00 -7.07 9.34
CA THR A 166 13.11 -6.81 10.78
C THR A 166 12.09 -7.59 11.59
N LYS A 167 11.15 -8.30 10.93
CA LYS A 167 10.08 -9.08 11.58
C LYS A 167 9.29 -8.25 12.60
N VAL A 168 8.94 -7.03 12.22
CA VAL A 168 8.16 -6.12 13.08
C VAL A 168 6.76 -6.67 13.36
N LEU A 169 6.19 -7.45 12.42
CA LEU A 169 4.92 -8.15 12.60
C LEU A 169 5.11 -9.66 12.44
N ALA A 170 4.23 -10.42 13.09
CA ALA A 170 4.16 -11.87 12.94
C ALA A 170 3.70 -12.30 11.53
N SER A 171 2.84 -11.50 10.90
CA SER A 171 2.35 -11.71 9.53
C SER A 171 2.18 -10.37 8.82
N PHE A 172 2.30 -10.39 7.49
CA PHE A 172 2.07 -9.24 6.60
C PHE A 172 0.95 -9.50 5.58
N SER A 173 0.13 -10.52 5.80
CA SER A 173 -0.99 -10.90 4.91
C SER A 173 -2.05 -9.80 4.79
N GLU A 174 -2.22 -9.02 5.85
CA GLU A 174 -3.22 -7.94 5.96
C GLU A 174 -2.60 -6.55 5.82
N GLY A 175 -1.31 -6.49 5.46
CA GLY A 175 -0.55 -5.25 5.32
C GLY A 175 0.57 -5.09 6.36
N PRO A 176 1.07 -3.86 6.56
CA PRO A 176 0.59 -2.64 5.93
C PRO A 176 0.96 -2.58 4.45
N PHE A 177 0.07 -2.07 3.61
CA PHE A 177 0.31 -1.85 2.19
C PHE A 177 0.75 -0.41 1.92
N ALA A 178 1.51 -0.21 0.84
CA ALA A 178 1.99 1.09 0.41
C ALA A 178 1.53 1.39 -1.03
N ALA A 179 0.99 2.60 -1.21
CA ALA A 179 0.72 3.18 -2.52
C ALA A 179 1.67 4.35 -2.78
N VAL A 180 2.06 4.52 -4.05
CA VAL A 180 2.86 5.67 -4.49
C VAL A 180 1.97 6.63 -5.24
N LEU A 181 1.94 7.88 -4.79
CA LEU A 181 1.29 8.97 -5.50
C LEU A 181 2.27 9.55 -6.52
N ASP A 182 2.06 9.25 -7.80
CA ASP A 182 2.92 9.68 -8.90
C ASP A 182 2.14 10.25 -10.08
N GLY A 183 2.14 11.58 -10.22
CA GLY A 183 1.62 12.25 -11.40
C GLY A 183 0.09 12.19 -11.56
N PRO A 184 -0.41 12.63 -12.73
CA PRO A 184 -1.84 12.74 -13.00
C PRO A 184 -2.58 11.41 -13.15
N ASP A 185 -1.85 10.31 -13.39
CA ASP A 185 -2.40 8.95 -13.54
C ASP A 185 -2.38 8.14 -12.22
N ALA A 186 -1.92 8.75 -11.12
CA ALA A 186 -1.92 8.09 -9.82
C ALA A 186 -3.34 7.64 -9.45
N ASN A 187 -3.49 6.35 -9.11
CA ASN A 187 -4.80 5.81 -8.83
C ASN A 187 -5.18 6.10 -7.37
N ILE A 188 -6.19 6.95 -7.19
CA ILE A 188 -6.64 7.31 -5.85
C ILE A 188 -7.16 6.10 -5.06
N HIS A 189 -7.73 5.10 -5.74
CA HIS A 189 -8.22 3.89 -5.09
C HIS A 189 -7.10 3.12 -4.37
N ASP A 190 -5.93 2.99 -5.02
CA ASP A 190 -4.76 2.35 -4.39
C ASP A 190 -4.33 3.12 -3.12
N CYS A 191 -4.48 4.44 -3.10
CA CYS A 191 -4.16 5.28 -1.95
C CYS A 191 -5.25 5.28 -0.86
N THR A 192 -6.52 4.99 -1.21
CA THR A 192 -7.59 4.78 -0.22
C THR A 192 -7.43 3.45 0.52
N GLU A 193 -6.77 2.48 -0.09
CA GLU A 193 -6.71 1.09 0.37
C GLU A 193 -5.36 0.73 1.01
N SER A 194 -4.42 1.68 1.01
CA SER A 194 -3.10 1.52 1.59
C SER A 194 -2.96 2.25 2.92
N GLN A 195 -2.28 1.62 3.87
CA GLN A 195 -1.92 2.23 5.16
C GLN A 195 -0.84 3.30 4.99
N TYR A 196 0.08 3.10 4.05
CA TYR A 196 1.07 4.10 3.63
C TYR A 196 0.71 4.70 2.28
N VAL A 197 0.79 6.02 2.19
CA VAL A 197 0.78 6.77 0.93
C VAL A 197 2.10 7.51 0.81
N VAL A 198 2.88 7.21 -0.23
CA VAL A 198 4.22 7.78 -0.42
C VAL A 198 4.21 8.73 -1.62
N THR A 199 4.64 9.97 -1.42
CA THR A 199 4.73 10.99 -2.47
C THR A 199 6.06 11.75 -2.40
N ASN A 200 6.25 12.75 -3.27
CA ASN A 200 7.31 13.73 -3.13
C ASN A 200 6.74 15.16 -3.11
N ILE A 201 7.56 16.11 -2.65
CA ILE A 201 7.15 17.50 -2.48
C ILE A 201 6.73 18.17 -3.79
N GLN A 202 7.36 17.81 -4.93
CA GLN A 202 7.04 18.39 -6.24
C GLN A 202 5.65 17.95 -6.72
N GLN A 203 5.30 16.68 -6.51
CA GLN A 203 3.99 16.12 -6.83
C GLN A 203 2.91 16.69 -5.92
N LEU A 204 3.21 16.83 -4.63
CA LEU A 204 2.25 17.45 -3.71
C LEU A 204 2.05 18.93 -4.06
N ALA A 205 3.10 19.71 -4.28
CA ALA A 205 2.97 21.14 -4.57
C ALA A 205 2.20 21.45 -5.87
N SER A 206 2.38 20.63 -6.91
CA SER A 206 1.70 20.85 -8.19
C SER A 206 0.24 20.38 -8.20
N SER A 207 -0.19 19.59 -7.21
CA SER A 207 -1.49 18.92 -7.19
C SER A 207 -2.10 18.82 -5.77
N ALA A 208 -1.73 19.69 -4.83
CA ALA A 208 -2.14 19.58 -3.42
C ALA A 208 -3.66 19.64 -3.28
N ASP A 209 -4.27 20.63 -3.92
CA ASP A 209 -5.72 20.84 -3.95
C ASP A 209 -6.46 19.71 -4.68
N ARG A 210 -5.75 18.98 -5.55
CA ARG A 210 -6.30 17.77 -6.17
C ARG A 210 -6.30 16.63 -5.17
N TRP A 211 -5.20 16.34 -4.48
CA TRP A 211 -5.06 15.07 -3.75
C TRP A 211 -5.54 15.11 -2.31
N LEU A 212 -5.20 16.15 -1.54
CA LEU A 212 -5.51 16.20 -0.10
C LEU A 212 -7.02 16.19 0.18
N PRO A 213 -7.88 16.90 -0.57
CA PRO A 213 -9.32 16.88 -0.33
C PRO A 213 -10.00 15.55 -0.70
N GLN A 214 -9.34 14.72 -1.52
CA GLN A 214 -9.92 13.44 -1.96
C GLN A 214 -9.63 12.29 -1.00
N PHE A 215 -8.74 12.47 -0.01
CA PHE A 215 -8.55 11.48 1.04
C PHE A 215 -9.63 11.62 2.10
N PRO A 216 -10.30 10.51 2.49
CA PRO A 216 -11.23 10.57 3.61
C PRO A 216 -10.50 11.04 4.88
N PRO A 217 -11.17 11.83 5.74
CA PRO A 217 -10.59 12.39 6.95
C PRO A 217 -10.07 11.32 7.91
#